data_AF-A0A2H9LMW6-F1
#
_entry.id   AF-A0A2H9LMW6-F1
#
_cell.length_a   1.000
_cell.length_b   1.000
_cell.length_c   1.000
_cell.angle_alpha   90.00
_cell.angle_beta   90.00
_cell.angle_gamma   90.00
#
_symmetry.space_group_name_H-M   'P 1'
#
loop_
_entity.id
_entity.type
_entity.pdbx_description
1 polymer ?
#
loop_
_entity_poly.entity_id
_entity_poly.type
_entity_poly.pdbx_seq_one_letter_code
_entity_poly.pdbx_strand_id
1 'polypeptide(L)'
;MSEQEVRKPTTKEELVKAVTDAAEKEAETRSRLTRRPTKPTVSGTAALLNIHRDTLYTWLKEFNVDFKEIADAIPTPYIAEAVDTCGKPTYLIGEALVGEGNEVAHIDLLIGDKDGPVGEAFAFGMSNLSVGHTPLLAVIRPNLPPKPHTLLVPKVTIKNTEDIGKIFGPAQAAVAKAVADATEEGIIPKEKA
;
A
#
# COMPACT_ATOMS: atom_id res chain seq x y z
N MET A 1 17.35 -42.81 15.08
CA MET A 1 16.78 -41.81 14.16
C MET A 1 15.94 -42.59 13.19
N SER A 2 14.62 -42.46 13.25
CA SER A 2 13.71 -43.30 12.47
C SER A 2 13.67 -42.78 11.04
N GLU A 3 14.38 -43.44 10.13
CA GLU A 3 14.28 -43.23 8.68
C GLU A 3 12.86 -43.63 8.26
N GLN A 4 11.95 -42.65 8.15
CA GLN A 4 10.72 -42.86 7.41
C GLN A 4 11.10 -42.89 5.93
N GLU A 5 11.14 -44.10 5.34
CA GLU A 5 11.28 -44.29 3.90
C GLU A 5 10.22 -43.47 3.17
N VAL A 6 10.67 -42.48 2.41
CA VAL A 6 9.83 -41.70 1.52
C VAL A 6 9.37 -42.62 0.39
N ARG A 7 8.17 -43.18 0.52
CA ARG A 7 7.56 -44.02 -0.51
C ARG A 7 7.12 -43.13 -1.68
N LYS A 8 7.67 -43.40 -2.88
CA LYS A 8 7.24 -42.73 -4.11
C LYS A 8 5.76 -43.08 -4.39
N PRO A 9 4.91 -42.08 -4.68
CA PRO A 9 3.51 -42.34 -5.03
C PRO A 9 3.42 -43.16 -6.32
N THR A 10 2.47 -44.09 -6.35
CA THR A 10 2.32 -45.04 -7.46
C THR A 10 1.31 -44.57 -8.50
N THR A 11 0.42 -43.65 -8.14
CA THR A 11 -0.61 -43.11 -9.02
C THR A 11 -0.66 -41.57 -8.99
N LYS A 12 -1.17 -40.97 -10.08
CA LYS A 12 -1.34 -39.52 -10.18
C LYS A 12 -2.27 -38.97 -9.09
N GLU A 13 -3.35 -39.68 -8.80
CA GLU A 13 -4.36 -39.30 -7.79
C GLU A 13 -3.78 -39.32 -6.37
N GLU A 14 -2.94 -40.31 -6.07
CA GLU A 14 -2.23 -40.42 -4.79
C GLU A 14 -1.26 -39.24 -4.58
N LEU A 15 -0.53 -38.85 -5.63
CA LEU A 15 0.35 -37.68 -5.59
C LEU A 15 -0.45 -36.38 -5.39
N VAL A 16 -1.51 -36.17 -6.16
CA VAL A 16 -2.34 -34.96 -6.06
C VAL A 16 -2.93 -34.83 -4.66
N LYS A 17 -3.46 -35.93 -4.09
CA LYS A 17 -3.98 -35.94 -2.73
C LYS A 17 -2.91 -35.63 -1.69
N ALA A 18 -1.74 -36.27 -1.76
CA ALA A 18 -0.65 -36.04 -0.83
C ALA A 18 -0.10 -34.61 -0.90
N VAL A 19 0.02 -34.04 -2.10
CA VAL A 19 0.47 -32.66 -2.30
C VAL A 19 -0.58 -31.66 -1.84
N THR A 20 -1.88 -31.93 -2.07
CA THR A 20 -2.97 -31.07 -1.60
C THR A 20 -3.04 -31.06 -0.06
N ASP A 21 -3.00 -32.22 0.58
CA ASP A 21 -3.01 -32.35 2.06
C ASP A 21 -1.79 -31.65 2.70
N ALA A 22 -0.62 -31.74 2.07
CA ALA A 22 0.59 -31.08 2.54
C ALA A 22 0.56 -29.56 2.29
N ALA A 23 0.03 -29.13 1.15
CA ALA A 23 -0.11 -27.72 0.80
C ALA A 23 -1.16 -27.01 1.68
N GLU A 24 -2.25 -27.68 2.06
CA GLU A 24 -3.24 -27.15 3.02
C GLU A 24 -2.62 -26.96 4.42
N LYS A 25 -1.85 -27.94 4.91
CA LYS A 25 -1.14 -27.83 6.19
C LYS A 25 -0.07 -26.75 6.17
N GLU A 26 0.61 -26.57 5.04
CA GLU A 26 1.58 -25.47 4.88
C GLU A 26 0.87 -24.12 4.92
N ALA A 27 -0.25 -23.98 4.20
CA ALA A 27 -1.05 -22.77 4.17
C ALA A 27 -1.61 -22.42 5.57
N GLU A 28 -2.05 -23.43 6.35
CA GLU A 28 -2.52 -23.23 7.73
C GLU A 28 -1.37 -22.86 8.69
N THR A 29 -0.20 -23.47 8.53
CA THR A 29 0.98 -23.12 9.34
C THR A 29 1.47 -21.71 9.02
N ARG A 30 1.40 -21.30 7.75
CA ARG A 30 1.78 -19.97 7.29
C ARG A 30 0.75 -18.90 7.66
N SER A 31 -0.54 -19.22 7.70
CA SER A 31 -1.57 -18.27 8.15
C SER A 31 -1.41 -17.89 9.63
N ARG A 32 -0.80 -18.76 10.45
CA ARG A 32 -0.45 -18.46 11.84
C ARG A 32 0.83 -17.60 11.99
N LEU A 33 1.60 -17.41 10.93
CA LEU A 33 2.84 -16.64 10.93
C LEU A 33 2.60 -15.27 10.30
N THR A 34 2.56 -14.22 11.12
CA THR A 34 2.12 -12.84 10.80
C THR A 34 2.95 -12.05 9.77
N ARG A 35 3.81 -12.69 8.97
CA ARG A 35 4.76 -12.01 8.06
C ARG A 35 5.14 -12.79 6.78
N ARG A 36 4.42 -13.86 6.41
CA ARG A 36 4.76 -14.67 5.22
C ARG A 36 3.56 -14.90 4.34
N PRO A 37 3.73 -14.93 3.00
CA PRO A 37 2.63 -15.19 2.09
C PRO A 37 1.94 -16.52 2.43
N THR A 38 0.61 -16.48 2.54
CA THR A 38 -0.26 -17.60 2.88
C THR A 38 -0.30 -18.68 1.80
N LYS A 39 0.16 -18.37 0.58
CA LYS A 39 0.28 -19.36 -0.49
C LYS A 39 1.34 -20.41 -0.15
N PRO A 40 1.03 -21.71 -0.31
CA PRO A 40 2.00 -22.79 -0.13
C PRO A 40 3.11 -22.69 -1.18
N THR A 41 4.33 -23.07 -0.82
CA THR A 41 5.46 -23.10 -1.76
C THR A 41 5.94 -24.52 -1.95
N VAL A 42 6.42 -24.85 -3.16
CA VAL A 42 6.98 -26.18 -3.46
C VAL A 42 8.00 -26.62 -2.42
N SER A 43 8.83 -25.69 -1.93
CA SER A 43 9.82 -25.96 -0.87
C SER A 43 9.21 -26.30 0.49
N GLY A 44 8.13 -25.63 0.91
CA GLY A 44 7.52 -25.89 2.21
C GLY A 44 6.62 -27.11 2.18
N THR A 45 5.94 -27.35 1.05
CA THR A 45 5.18 -28.58 0.81
C THR A 45 6.12 -29.79 0.79
N ALA A 46 7.29 -29.68 0.13
CA ALA A 46 8.32 -30.70 0.16
C ALA A 46 8.87 -30.95 1.57
N ALA A 47 9.09 -29.90 2.36
CA ALA A 47 9.55 -30.04 3.75
C ALA A 47 8.53 -30.78 4.63
N LEU A 48 7.23 -30.55 4.44
CA LEU A 48 6.16 -31.26 5.16
C LEU A 48 6.03 -32.73 4.74
N LEU A 49 6.36 -33.04 3.48
CA LEU A 49 6.45 -34.39 2.96
C LEU A 49 7.79 -35.08 3.32
N ASN A 50 8.69 -34.38 4.02
CA ASN A 50 10.03 -34.83 4.36
C ASN A 50 10.87 -35.24 3.13
N ILE A 51 10.68 -34.52 2.01
CA ILE A 51 11.39 -34.73 0.74
C ILE A 51 12.15 -33.49 0.32
N HIS A 52 13.16 -33.67 -0.53
CA HIS A 52 13.83 -32.52 -1.15
C HIS A 52 12.92 -31.88 -2.22
N ARG A 53 13.04 -30.57 -2.40
CA ARG A 53 12.31 -29.81 -3.45
C ARG A 53 12.42 -30.44 -4.83
N ASP A 54 13.60 -30.97 -5.16
CA ASP A 54 13.87 -31.54 -6.49
C ASP A 54 13.18 -32.89 -6.68
N THR A 55 13.00 -33.66 -5.61
CA THR A 55 12.21 -34.90 -5.61
C THR A 55 10.75 -34.58 -5.93
N LEU A 56 10.21 -33.52 -5.32
CA LEU A 56 8.84 -33.08 -5.60
C LEU A 56 8.69 -32.58 -7.05
N TYR A 57 9.64 -31.80 -7.57
CA TYR A 57 9.64 -31.40 -8.99
C TYR A 57 9.72 -32.60 -9.94
N THR A 58 10.51 -33.61 -9.60
CA THR A 58 10.63 -34.85 -10.38
C THR A 58 9.29 -35.57 -10.46
N TRP A 59 8.59 -35.71 -9.34
CA TRP A 59 7.27 -36.37 -9.31
C TRP A 59 6.22 -35.55 -10.05
N LEU A 60 6.15 -34.24 -9.85
CA LEU A 60 5.21 -33.36 -10.57
C LEU A 60 5.38 -33.47 -12.08
N LYS A 61 6.62 -33.56 -12.56
CA LYS A 61 6.94 -33.74 -13.99
C LYS A 61 6.58 -35.14 -14.50
N GLU A 62 6.90 -36.19 -13.75
CA GLU A 62 6.59 -37.59 -14.13
C GLU A 62 5.08 -37.84 -14.24
N PHE A 63 4.29 -37.28 -13.33
CA PHE A 63 2.83 -37.45 -13.30
C PHE A 63 2.06 -36.36 -14.06
N ASN A 64 2.78 -35.42 -14.70
CA ASN A 64 2.23 -34.29 -15.46
C ASN A 64 1.18 -33.51 -14.67
N VAL A 65 1.56 -33.10 -13.45
CA VAL A 65 0.75 -32.33 -12.50
C VAL A 65 1.38 -30.94 -12.35
N ASP A 66 0.59 -29.89 -12.57
CA ASP A 66 1.04 -28.53 -12.29
C ASP A 66 0.76 -28.20 -10.82
N PHE A 67 1.82 -27.86 -10.08
CA PHE A 67 1.70 -27.41 -8.70
C PHE A 67 0.85 -26.14 -8.57
N LYS A 68 0.83 -25.30 -9.61
CA LYS A 68 0.05 -24.07 -9.63
C LYS A 68 -1.45 -24.35 -9.58
N GLU A 69 -1.93 -25.38 -10.28
CA GLU A 69 -3.34 -25.79 -10.25
C GLU A 69 -3.77 -26.24 -8.84
N ILE A 70 -2.88 -26.93 -8.13
CA ILE A 70 -3.13 -27.36 -6.74
C ILE A 70 -3.09 -26.16 -5.80
N ALA A 71 -2.11 -25.27 -5.95
CA ALA A 71 -1.97 -24.08 -5.12
C ALA A 71 -3.14 -23.09 -5.28
N ASP A 72 -3.70 -22.99 -6.48
CA ASP A 72 -4.84 -22.13 -6.79
C ASP A 72 -6.19 -22.78 -6.39
N ALA A 73 -6.25 -24.11 -6.23
CA ALA A 73 -7.44 -24.84 -5.77
C ALA A 73 -7.65 -24.77 -4.24
N ILE A 74 -6.59 -24.50 -3.46
CA ILE A 74 -6.69 -24.34 -2.02
C ILE A 74 -7.32 -22.99 -1.71
N PRO A 75 -8.44 -22.93 -0.95
CA PRO A 75 -9.01 -21.67 -0.50
C PRO A 75 -8.03 -21.01 0.45
N THR A 76 -7.12 -20.22 -0.11
CA THR A 76 -6.32 -19.31 0.68
C THR A 76 -7.28 -18.26 1.21
N PRO A 77 -7.37 -18.02 2.53
CA PRO A 77 -7.84 -16.73 2.98
C PRO A 77 -6.85 -15.75 2.35
N TYR A 78 -7.26 -15.13 1.26
CA TYR A 78 -6.56 -14.01 0.67
C TYR A 78 -6.72 -12.89 1.71
N ILE A 79 -5.89 -12.93 2.74
CA ILE A 79 -5.45 -11.71 3.37
C ILE A 79 -4.60 -11.09 2.26
N ALA A 80 -5.27 -10.32 1.41
CA ALA A 80 -4.62 -9.24 0.73
C ALA A 80 -3.87 -8.51 1.84
N GLU A 81 -2.56 -8.70 1.95
CA GLU A 81 -1.74 -7.76 2.67
C GLU A 81 -1.67 -6.49 1.81
N ALA A 82 -2.83 -5.84 1.58
CA ALA A 82 -2.90 -4.47 2.00
C ALA A 82 -2.39 -4.48 3.43
N VAL A 83 -1.42 -3.64 3.75
CA VAL A 83 -1.18 -3.33 5.15
C VAL A 83 -2.49 -2.72 5.66
N ASP A 84 -3.43 -3.56 6.07
CA ASP A 84 -4.55 -3.22 6.90
C ASP A 84 -3.91 -3.02 8.27
N THR A 85 -3.39 -1.81 8.46
CA THR A 85 -3.10 -1.26 9.76
C THR A 85 -4.40 -1.21 10.54
N CYS A 86 -4.87 -2.33 11.08
CA CYS A 86 -5.95 -2.40 12.06
C CYS A 86 -6.98 -1.26 11.88
N GLY A 87 -7.68 -1.22 10.75
CA GLY A 87 -8.89 -0.41 10.53
C GLY A 87 -8.84 1.08 10.92
N LYS A 88 -7.67 1.71 11.03
CA LYS A 88 -7.55 3.13 11.37
C LYS A 88 -6.97 3.91 10.20
N PRO A 89 -7.68 4.95 9.72
CA PRO A 89 -7.17 5.78 8.65
C PRO A 89 -5.88 6.47 9.10
N THR A 90 -4.93 6.53 8.17
CA THR A 90 -3.68 7.29 8.27
C THR A 90 -4.01 8.72 8.66
N TYR A 91 -3.36 9.21 9.71
CA TYR A 91 -3.46 10.58 10.19
C TYR A 91 -2.09 11.00 10.68
N LEU A 92 -1.42 11.86 9.91
CA LEU A 92 -0.08 12.34 10.20
C LEU A 92 -0.07 13.87 10.16
N ILE A 93 0.76 14.46 11.02
CA ILE A 93 0.98 15.90 11.11
C ILE A 93 2.46 16.17 10.83
N GLY A 94 2.73 17.18 10.01
CA GLY A 94 4.07 17.70 9.77
C GLY A 94 4.09 19.21 9.86
N GLU A 95 5.25 19.76 10.18
CA GLU A 95 5.51 21.21 10.14
C GLU A 95 6.91 21.44 9.61
N ALA A 96 7.10 22.55 8.89
CA ALA A 96 8.41 23.03 8.51
C ALA A 96 8.43 24.55 8.31
N LEU A 97 9.54 25.16 8.72
CA LEU A 97 9.88 26.55 8.46
C LEU A 97 11.15 26.64 7.61
N VAL A 98 11.06 27.29 6.45
CA VAL A 98 12.16 27.41 5.49
C VAL A 98 12.21 28.83 4.93
N GLY A 99 13.42 29.35 4.75
CA GLY A 99 13.68 30.68 4.19
C GLY A 99 14.00 31.74 5.24
N GLU A 100 14.12 32.99 4.80
CA GLU A 100 14.48 34.14 5.63
C GLU A 100 13.76 35.41 5.15
N GLY A 101 13.76 36.47 5.97
CA GLY A 101 13.14 37.74 5.61
C GLY A 101 11.61 37.71 5.59
N ASN A 102 11.01 38.44 4.66
CA ASN A 102 9.54 38.57 4.55
C ASN A 102 8.91 37.40 3.78
N GLU A 103 9.74 36.59 3.12
CA GLU A 103 9.36 35.46 2.28
C GLU A 103 9.56 34.11 3.02
N VAL A 104 9.80 34.14 4.33
CA VAL A 104 9.87 32.93 5.15
C VAL A 104 8.58 32.12 5.03
N ALA A 105 8.72 30.86 4.65
CA ALA A 105 7.62 29.93 4.48
C ALA A 105 7.47 29.06 5.72
N HIS A 106 6.27 29.03 6.28
CA HIS A 106 5.91 28.17 7.40
C HIS A 106 4.68 27.36 7.00
N ILE A 107 4.83 26.04 6.94
CA ILE A 107 3.80 25.10 6.51
C ILE A 107 3.40 24.23 7.69
N ASP A 108 2.12 24.29 8.04
CA ASP A 108 1.45 23.30 8.89
C ASP A 108 0.72 22.30 7.97
N LEU A 109 1.03 21.02 8.05
CA LEU A 109 0.57 20.00 7.11
C LEU A 109 -0.14 18.85 7.83
N LEU A 110 -1.29 18.46 7.27
CA LEU A 110 -1.99 17.23 7.58
C LEU A 110 -1.99 16.32 6.34
N ILE A 111 -1.66 15.05 6.53
CA ILE A 111 -1.76 14.02 5.47
C ILE A 111 -2.40 12.77 6.04
N GLY A 112 -3.26 12.14 5.25
CA GLY A 112 -4.03 11.00 5.70
C GLY A 112 -4.89 10.39 4.61
N ASP A 113 -5.60 9.33 4.99
CA ASP A 113 -6.44 8.57 4.06
C ASP A 113 -7.71 9.36 3.69
N LYS A 114 -8.18 9.13 2.45
CA LYS A 114 -9.40 9.73 1.91
C LYS A 114 -10.64 9.36 2.74
N ASP A 115 -10.71 8.11 3.19
CA ASP A 115 -11.80 7.60 4.02
C ASP A 115 -11.41 7.69 5.50
N GLY A 116 -11.20 8.93 5.98
CA GLY A 116 -10.76 9.21 7.34
C GLY A 116 -10.87 10.69 7.73
N PRO A 117 -10.39 11.08 8.92
CA PRO A 117 -10.53 12.44 9.44
C PRO A 117 -9.95 13.53 8.52
N VAL A 118 -8.87 13.21 7.80
CA VAL A 118 -8.27 14.14 6.82
C VAL A 118 -9.17 14.31 5.60
N GLY A 119 -9.77 13.24 5.08
CA GLY A 119 -10.74 13.32 3.99
C GLY A 119 -12.03 14.05 4.36
N GLU A 120 -12.54 13.85 5.58
CA GLU A 120 -13.67 14.61 6.11
C GLU A 120 -13.33 16.11 6.24
N ALA A 121 -12.17 16.43 6.82
CA ALA A 121 -11.69 17.81 6.92
C ALA A 121 -11.46 18.45 5.55
N PHE A 122 -10.98 17.68 4.57
CA PHE A 122 -10.82 18.13 3.19
C PHE A 122 -12.17 18.51 2.57
N ALA A 123 -13.18 17.65 2.66
CA ALA A 123 -14.50 17.90 2.11
C ALA A 123 -15.21 19.08 2.80
N PHE A 124 -15.07 19.16 4.13
CA PHE A 124 -15.60 20.27 4.91
C PHE A 124 -14.91 21.60 4.55
N GLY A 125 -13.58 21.62 4.53
CA GLY A 125 -12.80 22.81 4.18
C GLY A 125 -13.09 23.29 2.75
N MET A 126 -13.27 22.37 1.80
CA MET A 126 -13.56 22.73 0.42
C MET A 126 -14.96 23.35 0.23
N SER A 127 -15.92 22.99 1.08
CA SER A 127 -17.31 23.48 1.00
C SER A 127 -17.60 24.67 1.93
N ASN A 128 -16.75 24.92 2.93
CA ASN A 128 -16.95 25.95 3.93
C ASN A 128 -15.91 27.08 3.80
N LEU A 129 -16.32 28.19 3.17
CA LEU A 129 -15.46 29.33 2.90
C LEU A 129 -15.51 30.35 4.04
N SER A 130 -14.35 30.89 4.42
CA SER A 130 -14.23 31.98 5.41
C SER A 130 -13.59 33.20 4.78
N VAL A 131 -14.05 34.40 5.17
CA VAL A 131 -13.53 35.67 4.66
C VAL A 131 -12.02 35.76 4.93
N GLY A 132 -11.24 35.92 3.86
CA GLY A 132 -9.78 36.04 3.92
C GLY A 132 -9.01 34.72 4.08
N HIS A 133 -9.69 33.58 4.22
CA HIS A 133 -9.08 32.25 4.42
C HIS A 133 -9.71 31.21 3.49
N THR A 134 -9.92 31.58 2.23
CA THR A 134 -10.58 30.73 1.22
C THR A 134 -9.72 29.48 0.94
N PRO A 135 -10.22 28.27 1.24
CA PRO A 135 -9.54 27.02 0.88
C PRO A 135 -9.60 26.79 -0.63
N LEU A 136 -8.55 26.20 -1.20
CA LEU A 136 -8.48 25.93 -2.63
C LEU A 136 -7.68 24.68 -2.95
N LEU A 137 -7.97 24.07 -4.11
CA LEU A 137 -7.15 22.97 -4.60
C LEU A 137 -5.79 23.49 -5.04
N ALA A 138 -4.72 22.87 -4.55
CA ALA A 138 -3.39 23.11 -5.06
C ALA A 138 -3.32 22.64 -6.52
N VAL A 139 -2.77 23.46 -7.42
CA VAL A 139 -2.53 23.10 -8.81
C VAL A 139 -1.14 23.55 -9.24
N ILE A 140 -0.47 22.73 -10.04
CA ILE A 140 0.84 23.07 -10.62
C ILE A 140 0.63 24.17 -11.67
N ARG A 141 -0.44 24.03 -12.46
CA ARG A 141 -0.97 25.02 -13.40
C ARG A 141 -2.48 24.79 -13.57
N PRO A 142 -3.25 25.73 -14.15
CA PRO A 142 -4.67 25.52 -14.40
C PRO A 142 -4.94 24.18 -15.10
N ASN A 143 -5.92 23.43 -14.58
CA ASN A 143 -6.29 22.08 -15.03
C ASN A 143 -5.22 20.99 -14.81
N LEU A 144 -4.25 21.19 -13.92
CA LEU A 144 -3.24 20.18 -13.55
C LEU A 144 -3.01 20.14 -12.02
N PRO A 145 -3.93 19.54 -11.25
CA PRO A 145 -3.73 19.27 -9.83
C PRO A 145 -2.73 18.12 -9.61
N PRO A 146 -1.95 18.12 -8.51
CA PRO A 146 -1.11 17.00 -8.13
C PRO A 146 -1.95 15.84 -7.58
N LYS A 147 -1.30 14.68 -7.47
CA LYS A 147 -1.78 13.52 -6.73
C LYS A 147 -0.76 13.19 -5.64
N PRO A 148 -1.17 13.03 -4.37
CA PRO A 148 -2.53 13.12 -3.84
C PRO A 148 -3.13 14.54 -3.93
N HIS A 149 -4.47 14.64 -3.96
CA HIS A 149 -5.14 15.94 -3.98
C HIS A 149 -4.84 16.71 -2.70
N THR A 150 -4.52 17.99 -2.84
CA THR A 150 -4.12 18.84 -1.72
C THR A 150 -5.02 20.06 -1.62
N LEU A 151 -5.53 20.31 -0.42
CA LEU A 151 -6.25 21.53 -0.09
C LEU A 151 -5.27 22.51 0.57
N LEU A 152 -5.11 23.68 -0.01
CA LEU A 152 -4.30 24.76 0.53
C LEU A 152 -5.21 25.75 1.26
N VAL A 153 -4.87 26.07 2.51
CA VAL A 153 -5.60 27.04 3.33
C VAL A 153 -4.63 28.13 3.79
N PRO A 154 -4.88 29.42 3.48
CA PRO A 154 -4.02 30.51 3.93
C PRO A 154 -4.12 30.67 5.45
N LYS A 155 -2.98 30.66 6.15
CA LYS A 155 -2.92 30.91 7.60
C LYS A 155 -3.14 32.39 7.96
N VAL A 156 -2.72 33.29 7.08
CA VAL A 156 -2.85 34.75 7.25
C VAL A 156 -4.05 35.24 6.47
N THR A 157 -4.80 36.18 7.06
CA THR A 157 -5.98 36.77 6.43
C THR A 157 -5.60 37.56 5.19
N ILE A 158 -6.06 37.11 4.03
CA ILE A 158 -5.86 37.78 2.74
C ILE A 158 -6.77 39.01 2.67
N LYS A 159 -6.18 40.20 2.43
CA LYS A 159 -6.92 41.48 2.43
C LYS A 159 -6.95 42.18 1.08
N ASN A 160 -5.92 42.00 0.26
CA ASN A 160 -5.76 42.73 -0.99
C ASN A 160 -5.40 41.80 -2.16
N THR A 161 -5.47 42.33 -3.38
CA THR A 161 -5.19 41.58 -4.61
C THR A 161 -3.74 41.12 -4.72
N GLU A 162 -2.80 41.82 -4.08
CA GLU A 162 -1.39 41.44 -4.07
C GLU A 162 -1.16 40.15 -3.26
N ASP A 163 -1.77 40.06 -2.08
CA ASP A 163 -1.77 38.88 -1.23
C ASP A 163 -2.45 37.69 -1.92
N ILE A 164 -3.54 37.96 -2.67
CA ILE A 164 -4.16 36.97 -3.55
C ILE A 164 -3.12 36.48 -4.56
N GLY A 165 -2.43 37.38 -5.26
CA GLY A 165 -1.40 36.99 -6.23
C GLY A 165 -0.28 36.13 -5.65
N LYS A 166 0.13 36.37 -4.40
CA LYS A 166 1.15 35.59 -3.68
C LYS A 166 0.67 34.17 -3.35
N ILE A 167 -0.54 34.04 -2.82
CA ILE A 167 -1.09 32.74 -2.40
C ILE A 167 -1.54 31.91 -3.60
N PHE A 168 -2.31 32.50 -4.52
CA PHE A 168 -2.91 31.83 -5.69
C PHE A 168 -1.97 31.77 -6.90
N GLY A 169 -0.70 32.11 -6.71
CA GLY A 169 0.33 32.06 -7.74
C GLY A 169 1.51 31.20 -7.28
N PRO A 170 2.61 31.83 -6.80
CA PRO A 170 3.82 31.11 -6.46
C PRO A 170 3.63 30.11 -5.31
N ALA A 171 2.88 30.46 -4.26
CA ALA A 171 2.68 29.52 -3.14
C ALA A 171 1.86 28.29 -3.55
N GLN A 172 0.74 28.49 -4.27
CA GLN A 172 -0.09 27.38 -4.77
C GLN A 172 0.70 26.43 -5.68
N ALA A 173 1.45 26.99 -6.64
CA ALA A 173 2.24 26.19 -7.57
C ALA A 173 3.39 25.45 -6.84
N ALA A 174 4.05 26.10 -5.89
CA ALA A 174 5.13 25.51 -5.10
C ALA A 174 4.64 24.34 -4.25
N VAL A 175 3.52 24.51 -3.53
CA VAL A 175 2.91 23.43 -2.74
C VAL A 175 2.49 22.26 -3.64
N ALA A 176 1.85 22.55 -4.77
CA ALA A 176 1.44 21.51 -5.71
C ALA A 176 2.63 20.72 -6.29
N LYS A 177 3.72 21.44 -6.64
CA LYS A 177 4.93 20.82 -7.15
C LYS A 177 5.63 19.98 -6.08
N ALA A 178 5.71 20.46 -4.83
CA ALA A 178 6.30 19.71 -3.73
C ALA A 178 5.59 18.37 -3.49
N VAL A 179 4.25 18.34 -3.60
CA VAL A 179 3.47 17.10 -3.47
C VAL A 179 3.73 16.14 -4.64
N ALA A 180 3.81 16.69 -5.86
CA ALA A 180 4.12 15.89 -7.04
C ALA A 180 5.54 15.30 -6.98
N ASP A 181 6.54 16.11 -6.63
CA ASP A 181 7.93 15.69 -6.46
C ASP A 181 8.04 14.63 -5.35
N ALA A 182 7.38 14.82 -4.20
CA ALA A 182 7.36 13.84 -3.11
C ALA A 182 6.74 12.49 -3.51
N THR A 183 5.77 12.50 -4.42
CA THR A 183 5.17 11.28 -4.99
C THR A 183 6.09 10.64 -6.03
N GLU A 184 6.80 11.44 -6.83
CA GLU A 184 7.78 10.97 -7.79
C GLU A 184 8.97 10.28 -7.12
N GLU A 185 9.49 10.89 -6.04
CA GLU A 185 10.60 10.41 -5.21
C GLU A 185 10.22 9.23 -4.30
N GLY A 186 8.92 8.89 -4.21
CA GLY A 186 8.43 7.79 -3.39
C GLY A 186 8.35 8.09 -1.89
N ILE A 187 8.48 9.35 -1.48
CA ILE A 187 8.18 9.79 -0.11
C ILE A 187 6.69 9.57 0.18
N ILE A 188 5.84 9.92 -0.79
CA ILE A 188 4.44 9.51 -0.84
C ILE A 188 4.36 8.29 -1.77
N PRO A 189 3.89 7.13 -1.29
CA PRO A 189 3.78 5.94 -2.12
C PRO A 189 2.79 6.17 -3.29
N LYS A 190 3.21 5.89 -4.53
CA LYS A 190 2.43 6.16 -5.75
C LYS A 190 1.09 5.41 -5.78
N GLU A 191 1.05 4.22 -5.20
CA GLU A 191 -0.15 3.40 -5.08
C GLU A 191 -1.18 3.98 -4.11
N LYS A 192 -0.79 4.96 -3.28
CA LYS A 192 -1.65 5.67 -2.33
C LYS A 192 -1.93 7.13 -2.73
N ALA A 193 -1.43 7.58 -3.88
CA ALA A 193 -1.55 8.94 -4.38
C ALA A 193 -2.82 9.17 -5.24
#